data_AF-A0A7C7QPB5-F1
#
_entry.id   AF-A0A7C7QPB5-F1
#
_cell.length_a   1.000
_cell.length_b   1.000
_cell.length_c   1.000
_cell.angle_alpha   90.00
_cell.angle_beta   90.00
_cell.angle_gamma   90.00
#
_symmetry.space_group_name_H-M   'P 1'
#
loop_
_entity.id
_entity.type
_entity.pdbx_description
1 polymer ?
#
loop_
_entity_poly.entity_id
_entity_poly.type
_entity_poly.pdbx_seq_one_letter_code
_entity_poly.pdbx_strand_id
1 'polypeptide(L)'
;MVEKRGEIERSAEEILKSFIEAAGKLPEIKETYYSQKAYNVVRPDGEPTSIAERTDFRKRFISNMPSSDEQGRLKVEVARWTKKR
;
A
#
# COMPACT_ATOMS: atom_id res chain seq x y z
N MET A 1 13.34 -24.72 0.36
CA MET A 1 12.73 -23.53 -0.26
C MET A 1 11.62 -23.89 -1.25
N VAL A 2 11.77 -24.94 -2.07
CA VAL A 2 10.72 -25.41 -3.00
C VAL A 2 9.47 -25.92 -2.28
N GLU A 3 9.62 -26.65 -1.17
CA GLU A 3 8.49 -27.13 -0.36
C GLU A 3 7.62 -26.01 0.22
N LYS A 4 8.23 -24.96 0.77
CA LYS A 4 7.51 -23.77 1.26
C LYS A 4 6.67 -23.10 0.17
N ARG A 5 7.15 -23.11 -1.07
CA ARG A 5 6.41 -22.50 -2.19
C ARG A 5 5.18 -23.34 -2.56
N GLY A 6 5.32 -24.66 -2.62
CA GLY A 6 4.19 -25.56 -2.89
C GLY A 6 3.13 -25.53 -1.79
N GLU A 7 3.53 -25.37 -0.53
CA GLU A 7 2.60 -25.18 0.58
C GLU A 7 1.83 -23.86 0.47
N ILE A 8 2.50 -22.76 0.11
CA ILE A 8 1.86 -21.46 -0.12
C ILE A 8 0.87 -21.53 -1.27
N GLU A 9 1.25 -22.17 -2.38
CA GLU A 9 0.38 -22.35 -3.55
C GLU A 9 -0.87 -23.17 -3.19
N ARG A 10 -0.71 -24.31 -2.51
CA ARG A 10 -1.83 -25.13 -2.04
C ARG A 10 -2.75 -24.37 -1.08
N SER A 11 -2.20 -23.67 -0.10
CA SER A 11 -3.01 -22.87 0.83
C SER A 11 -3.75 -21.74 0.12
N ALA A 12 -3.14 -21.10 -0.88
CA ALA A 12 -3.81 -20.09 -1.69
C ALA A 12 -4.97 -20.69 -2.51
N GLU A 13 -4.78 -21.87 -3.10
CA GLU A 13 -5.83 -22.59 -3.83
C GLU A 13 -7.02 -22.97 -2.94
N GLU A 14 -6.74 -23.49 -1.73
CA GLU A 14 -7.78 -23.84 -0.76
C GLU A 14 -8.63 -22.63 -0.34
N ILE A 15 -7.97 -21.48 -0.11
CA ILE A 15 -8.65 -20.21 0.22
C ILE A 15 -9.53 -19.75 -0.95
N LEU A 16 -8.97 -19.74 -2.17
CA LEU A 16 -9.69 -19.33 -3.38
C LEU A 16 -10.92 -20.20 -3.63
N LYS A 17 -10.76 -21.53 -3.55
CA LYS A 17 -11.85 -22.48 -3.77
C LYS A 17 -12.98 -22.28 -2.76
N SER A 18 -12.64 -22.14 -1.48
CA SER A 18 -13.60 -21.90 -0.40
C SER A 18 -14.35 -20.59 -0.59
N PHE A 19 -13.64 -19.53 -1.00
CA PHE A 19 -14.23 -18.23 -1.27
C PHE A 19 -15.21 -18.27 -2.45
N ILE A 20 -14.82 -18.89 -3.58
CA ILE A 20 -15.67 -19.00 -4.77
C ILE A 20 -16.96 -19.78 -4.45
N GLU A 21 -16.85 -20.89 -3.71
CA GLU A 21 -18.03 -21.68 -3.33
C GLU A 21 -19.00 -20.91 -2.43
N ALA A 22 -18.47 -20.12 -1.48
CA ALA A 22 -19.29 -19.28 -0.61
C ALA A 22 -19.92 -18.11 -1.38
N ALA A 23 -19.14 -17.44 -2.24
CA ALA A 23 -19.58 -16.28 -3.00
C ALA A 23 -20.65 -16.66 -4.05
N GLY A 24 -20.55 -17.83 -4.68
CA GLY A 24 -21.55 -18.30 -5.65
C GLY A 24 -22.95 -18.54 -5.08
N LYS A 25 -23.09 -18.62 -3.75
CA LYS A 25 -24.37 -18.73 -3.05
C LYS A 25 -24.98 -17.37 -2.67
N LEU A 26 -24.24 -16.27 -2.86
CA LEU A 26 -24.69 -14.92 -2.54
C LEU A 26 -25.57 -14.37 -3.67
N PRO A 27 -26.58 -13.54 -3.34
CA PRO A 27 -27.36 -12.85 -4.36
C PRO A 27 -26.49 -11.88 -5.15
N GLU A 28 -26.77 -11.74 -6.44
CA GLU A 28 -26.15 -10.70 -7.26
C GLU A 28 -26.56 -9.32 -6.74
N ILE A 29 -25.58 -8.57 -6.24
CA ILE A 29 -25.74 -7.20 -5.80
C ILE A 29 -24.97 -6.28 -6.74
N LYS A 30 -25.45 -5.06 -6.94
CA LYS A 30 -24.67 -4.04 -7.64
C LYS A 30 -23.38 -3.79 -6.87
N GLU A 31 -22.26 -3.83 -7.58
CA GLU A 31 -20.94 -3.52 -7.00
C GLU A 31 -21.00 -2.19 -6.25
N THR A 32 -20.59 -2.23 -4.99
CA THR A 32 -20.63 -1.08 -4.09
C THR A 32 -19.22 -0.83 -3.60
N TYR A 33 -18.56 0.18 -4.15
CA TYR A 33 -17.19 0.57 -3.79
C TYR A 33 -17.14 1.35 -2.48
N TYR A 34 -18.19 2.13 -2.18
CA TYR A 34 -18.31 2.93 -0.97
C TYR A 34 -19.66 2.67 -0.32
N SER A 35 -19.65 2.40 0.98
CA SER A 35 -20.88 2.27 1.77
C SER A 35 -21.62 3.61 1.94
N GLN A 36 -20.91 4.72 1.75
CA GLN A 36 -21.44 6.08 1.86
C GLN A 36 -21.69 6.70 0.49
N LYS A 37 -22.79 7.43 0.37
CA LYS A 37 -23.14 8.22 -0.81
C LYS A 37 -22.61 9.66 -0.69
N ALA A 38 -21.30 9.79 -0.54
CA ALA A 38 -20.63 11.08 -0.55
C ALA A 38 -19.96 11.30 -1.90
N TYR A 39 -20.27 12.42 -2.55
CA TYR A 39 -19.76 12.77 -3.87
C TYR A 39 -19.17 14.18 -3.82
N ASN A 40 -18.19 14.43 -4.67
CA ASN A 40 -17.56 15.75 -4.83
C ASN A 40 -17.02 16.33 -3.50
N VAL A 41 -16.53 15.46 -2.61
CA VAL A 41 -15.84 15.88 -1.39
C VAL A 41 -14.46 16.37 -1.80
N VAL A 42 -14.32 17.69 -1.88
CA VAL A 42 -13.06 18.35 -2.22
C VAL A 42 -12.55 19.11 -1.00
N ARG A 43 -11.22 19.11 -0.83
CA ARG A 43 -10.57 20.02 0.11
C ARG A 43 -10.47 21.39 -0.59
N PRO A 44 -10.90 22.49 0.04
CA PRO A 44 -10.69 23.81 -0.53
C PRO A 44 -9.19 24.11 -0.63
N ASP A 45 -8.83 24.91 -1.62
CA ASP A 45 -7.49 25.48 -1.68
C ASP A 45 -7.27 26.31 -0.42
N GLY A 46 -6.11 26.12 0.19
CA GLY A 46 -5.68 26.85 1.37
C GLY A 46 -4.29 27.41 1.16
N GLU A 47 -3.84 28.20 2.13
CA GLU A 47 -2.48 28.73 2.10
C GLU A 47 -1.45 27.61 2.26
N PRO A 48 -0.27 27.75 1.63
CA PRO A 48 0.86 26.85 1.89
C PRO A 48 1.19 26.80 3.38
N THR A 49 1.58 25.62 3.86
CA THR A 49 2.04 25.46 5.25
C THR A 49 3.21 26.37 5.57
N SER A 50 3.35 26.79 6.83
CA SER A 50 4.44 27.66 7.24
C SER A 50 5.79 26.94 7.19
N ILE A 51 6.88 27.72 7.15
CA ILE A 51 8.24 27.14 7.21
C ILE A 51 8.43 26.38 8.52
N ALA A 52 7.94 26.90 9.65
CA ALA A 52 8.06 26.28 10.96
C ALA A 52 7.40 24.90 11.00
N GLU A 53 6.17 24.78 10.49
CA GLU A 53 5.45 23.49 10.38
C GLU A 53 6.19 22.51 9.48
N ARG A 54 6.69 22.97 8.32
CA ARG A 54 7.47 22.10 7.42
C ARG A 54 8.76 21.61 8.06
N THR A 55 9.44 22.46 8.84
CA THR A 55 10.65 22.07 9.57
C THR A 55 10.35 21.06 10.66
N ASP A 56 9.26 21.24 11.43
CA ASP A 56 8.85 20.28 12.46
C ASP A 56 8.44 18.94 11.83
N PHE A 57 7.65 18.97 10.76
CA PHE A 57 7.30 17.79 9.98
C PHE A 57 8.57 17.07 9.48
N ARG A 58 9.54 17.79 8.91
CA ARG A 58 10.79 17.21 8.40
C ARG A 58 11.57 16.49 9.51
N LYS A 59 11.66 17.08 10.70
CA LYS A 59 12.33 16.45 11.84
C LYS A 59 11.66 15.12 12.22
N ARG A 60 10.33 15.12 12.35
CA ARG A 60 9.54 13.91 12.67
C ARG A 60 9.59 12.86 11.57
N PHE A 61 9.61 13.29 10.31
CA PHE A 61 9.71 12.39 9.18
C PHE A 61 11.04 11.64 9.20
N ILE A 62 12.15 12.38 9.33
CA ILE A 62 13.50 11.79 9.39
C ILE A 62 13.66 10.89 10.62
N SER A 63 13.12 11.27 11.77
CA SER A 63 13.25 10.45 12.99
C SER A 63 12.58 9.08 12.89
N ASN A 64 11.58 8.92 12.02
CA ASN A 64 10.87 7.66 11.80
C ASN A 64 11.40 6.89 10.58
N MET A 65 12.37 7.43 9.84
CA MET A 65 12.90 6.77 8.66
C MET A 65 13.85 5.63 9.04
N PRO A 66 13.80 4.48 8.34
CA PRO A 66 14.72 3.36 8.59
C PRO A 66 16.20 3.76 8.46
N SER A 67 16.53 4.60 7.48
CA SER A 67 17.87 5.16 7.31
C SER A 67 17.84 6.42 6.47
N SER A 68 18.70 7.38 6.80
CA SER A 68 18.90 8.60 6.01
C SER A 68 20.35 8.84 5.64
N ASP A 69 20.57 9.60 4.57
CA ASP A 69 21.86 10.20 4.26
C ASP A 69 22.14 11.46 5.10
N GLU A 70 23.33 12.03 4.93
CA GLU A 70 23.78 13.24 5.63
C GLU A 70 22.91 14.47 5.33
N GLN A 71 22.17 14.44 4.22
CA GLN A 71 21.26 15.51 3.80
C GLN A 71 19.82 15.26 4.28
N GLY A 72 19.57 14.15 4.98
CA GLY A 72 18.24 13.77 5.47
C GLY A 72 17.31 13.28 4.35
N ARG A 73 17.84 12.56 3.37
CA ARG A 73 17.07 11.85 2.33
C ARG A 73 17.02 10.36 2.62
N LEU A 74 15.98 9.68 2.14
CA LEU A 74 15.80 8.24 2.36
C LEU A 74 16.87 7.46 1.60
N LYS A 75 17.61 6.61 2.33
CA LYS A 75 18.49 5.62 1.72
C LYS A 75 17.65 4.42 1.29
N VAL A 76 17.72 4.09 0.00
CA VAL A 76 17.08 2.91 -0.58
C VAL A 76 18.10 2.13 -1.40
N GLU A 77 17.99 0.81 -1.38
CA GLU A 77 18.75 -0.03 -2.31
C GLU A 77 18.08 0.00 -3.67
N VAL A 78 18.86 0.27 -4.72
CA VAL A 78 18.36 0.24 -6.10
C VAL A 78 18.77 -1.09 -6.73
N ALA A 79 17.82 -2.01 -6.86
CA ALA A 79 18.01 -3.21 -7.67
C ALA A 79 17.81 -2.85 -9.15
N ARG A 80 18.85 -3.03 -9.97
CA ARG A 80 18.76 -2.92 -11.44
C ARG A 80 18.60 -4.32 -12.02
N TRP A 81 17.57 -4.50 -12.85
CA TRP A 81 17.47 -5.68 -13.71
C TRP A 81 18.63 -5.69 -14.72
N THR A 82 19.59 -6.58 -14.54
CA THR A 82 20.61 -6.85 -15.55
C THR A 82 20.05 -7.86 -16.54
N LYS A 83 20.17 -7.59 -17.85
CA LYS A 83 19.90 -8.61 -18.87
C LYS A 83 20.91 -9.73 -18.68
N LYS A 84 20.43 -10.97 -18.53
CA LYS A 84 21.30 -12.16 -18.54
C LYS A 84 22.10 -12.16 -19.85
N ARG A 85 23.41 -12.33 -19.73
CA ARG A 85 24.31 -12.64 -20.85
C ARG A 85 24.12 -14.10 -21.26
#